data_AF-A0A537CCL6-F1
#
_entry.id   AF-A0A537CCL6-F1
#
_cell.length_a   1.000
_cell.length_b   1.000
_cell.length_c   1.000
_cell.angle_alpha   90.00
_cell.angle_beta   90.00
_cell.angle_gamma   90.00
#
_symmetry.space_group_name_H-M   'P 1'
#
loop_
_entity.id
_entity.type
_entity.pdbx_description
1 polymer ?
#
loop_
_entity_poly.entity_id
_entity_poly.type
_entity_poly.pdbx_seq_one_letter_code
_entity_poly.pdbx_strand_id
1 'polypeptide(L)' 'MAGRKVVQTELGEKEYEMLSAVARDEGLTIKEAARKALVEWSVSELDLRQDPLFQLKPVRFKEKIRVSEIDRLLYGSK' A
#
# COMPACT_ATOMS: atom_id res chain seq x y z
N MET A 1 0.16 8.41 24.67
CA MET A 1 -1.17 7.91 24.25
C MET A 1 -1.53 8.52 22.92
N ALA A 2 -1.78 7.73 21.89
CA ALA A 2 -2.24 8.27 20.60
C ALA A 2 -3.70 8.73 20.77
N GLY A 3 -3.93 10.04 20.80
CA GLY A 3 -5.27 10.63 20.92
C GLY A 3 -6.06 10.49 19.62
N ARG A 4 -7.38 10.33 19.71
CA ARG A 4 -8.28 10.38 18.53
C ARG A 4 -8.36 11.81 18.01
N LYS A 5 -8.13 11.99 16.71
CA LYS A 5 -8.32 13.26 16.00
C LYS A 5 -9.55 13.17 15.11
N VAL A 6 -10.25 14.29 14.92
CA VAL A 6 -11.40 14.40 14.02
C VAL A 6 -10.97 15.17 12.79
N VAL A 7 -11.31 14.63 11.61
CA VAL A 7 -11.12 15.28 10.32
C VAL A 7 -12.50 15.65 9.78
N GLN A 8 -12.65 16.90 9.33
CA GLN A 8 -13.84 17.40 8.66
C GLN A 8 -13.41 17.93 7.30
N THR A 9 -14.19 17.61 6.27
CA THR A 9 -13.95 18.06 4.90
C THR A 9 -15.27 18.28 4.21
N GLU A 10 -15.28 19.19 3.24
CA GLU A 10 -16.43 19.45 2.39
C GLU A 10 -16.31 18.57 1.14
N LEU A 11 -17.41 17.94 0.75
CA LEU A 11 -17.51 17.13 -0.47
C LEU A 11 -18.58 17.75 -1.36
N GLY A 12 -18.33 17.75 -2.66
CA GLY A 12 -19.38 18.06 -3.63
C GLY A 12 -20.49 17.00 -3.58
N GLU A 13 -21.69 17.33 -4.06
CA GLU A 13 -22.84 16.41 -4.06
C GLU A 13 -22.50 15.06 -4.71
N LYS A 14 -21.84 15.08 -5.87
CA LYS A 14 -21.46 13.84 -6.59
C LYS A 14 -20.47 12.98 -5.81
N GLU A 15 -19.50 13.60 -5.15
CA GLU A 15 -18.49 12.90 -4.34
C GLU A 15 -19.14 12.28 -3.11
N TYR A 16 -20.06 13.01 -2.48
CA TYR A 16 -20.84 12.52 -1.35
C TYR A 16 -21.75 11.35 -1.75
N GLU A 17 -22.46 11.46 -2.88
CA GLU A 17 -23.30 10.38 -3.41
C GLU A 17 -22.49 9.12 -3.70
N MET A 18 -21.31 9.27 -4.31
CA MET A 18 -20.41 8.16 -4.60
C MET A 18 -19.93 7.46 -3.32
N LEU A 19 -19.49 8.23 -2.31
CA LEU A 19 -19.10 7.69 -1.01
C LEU A 19 -20.28 7.01 -0.30
N SER A 20 -21.47 7.60 -0.39
CA SER A 20 -22.70 7.07 0.20
C SER A 20 -23.13 5.75 -0.44
N ALA A 21 -23.01 5.62 -1.76
CA ALA A 21 -23.28 4.38 -2.48
C ALA A 21 -22.33 3.26 -2.03
N VAL A 22 -21.02 3.52 -2.02
CA VAL A 22 -20.01 2.56 -1.55
C VAL A 22 -20.27 2.15 -0.10
N ALA A 23 -20.59 3.10 0.77
CA ALA A 23 -20.91 2.81 2.17
C ALA A 23 -22.13 1.88 2.30
N ARG A 24 -23.18 2.10 1.51
CA ARG A 24 -24.38 1.23 1.49
C ARG A 24 -24.05 -0.17 0.99
N ASP A 25 -23.31 -0.28 -0.10
CA ASP A 25 -22.96 -1.57 -0.72
C ASP A 25 -22.09 -2.42 0.21
N GLU A 26 -21.21 -1.80 0.99
CA GLU A 26 -20.36 -2.48 1.98
C GLU A 26 -21.02 -2.64 3.36
N GLY A 27 -22.24 -2.12 3.57
CA GLY A 27 -22.92 -2.16 4.86
C GLY A 27 -22.23 -1.31 5.95
N LEU A 28 -21.49 -0.29 5.55
CA LEU A 28 -20.72 0.60 6.43
C LEU A 28 -21.46 1.92 6.68
N THR A 29 -21.15 2.57 7.80
CA THR A 29 -21.51 3.98 7.97
C THR A 29 -20.63 4.87 7.09
N ILE A 30 -21.13 6.06 6.71
CA ILE A 30 -20.36 7.04 5.92
C ILE A 30 -19.01 7.37 6.60
N LYS A 31 -18.96 7.41 7.93
CA LYS A 31 -17.72 7.68 8.69
C LYS A 31 -16.72 6.54 8.60
N GLU A 32 -17.18 5.30 8.56
CA GLU A 32 -16.34 4.12 8.41
C GLU A 32 -15.80 4.01 6.99
N ALA A 33 -16.66 4.22 5.99
CA ALA A 33 -16.25 4.27 4.59
C ALA A 33 -15.21 5.39 4.34
N ALA A 34 -15.46 6.60 4.86
CA ALA A 34 -14.50 7.71 4.77
C ALA A 34 -13.17 7.38 5.46
N ARG A 35 -13.22 6.73 6.63
CA ARG A 35 -12.01 6.29 7.34
C ARG A 35 -11.25 5.25 6.53
N LYS A 36 -11.94 4.25 5.98
CA LYS A 36 -11.35 3.20 5.16
C LYS A 36 -10.66 3.79 3.93
N ALA A 37 -11.36 4.67 3.21
CA ALA A 37 -10.81 5.39 2.06
C ALA A 37 -9.55 6.20 2.41
N LEU A 38 -9.55 6.94 3.53
CA LEU A 38 -8.37 7.68 3.99
C LEU A 38 -7.18 6.77 4.29
N VAL A 39 -7.42 5.60 4.90
CA VAL A 39 -6.37 4.61 5.19
C VAL A 39 -5.83 4.01 3.88
N GLU A 40 -6.71 3.55 3.00
CA GLU A 40 -6.33 2.97 1.71
C GLU A 40 -5.57 3.97 0.84
N TRP A 41 -6.01 5.21 0.79
CA TRP A 41 -5.32 6.28 0.08
C TRP A 41 -3.92 6.56 0.66
N SER A 42 -3.82 6.62 1.99
CA SER A 42 -2.52 6.82 2.67
C SER A 42 -1.55 5.67 2.39
N VAL A 43 -2.06 4.45 2.20
CA VAL A 43 -1.28 3.26 1.86
C VAL A 43 -0.96 3.20 0.36
N SER A 44 -1.85 3.66 -0.51
CA SER A 44 -1.60 3.69 -1.96
C SER A 44 -0.59 4.75 -2.36
N GLU A 45 -0.55 5.87 -1.64
CA GLU A 45 0.41 6.97 -1.84
C GLU A 45 1.76 6.72 -1.15
N LEU A 46 1.95 5.55 -0.51
CA LEU A 46 3.30 5.15 -0.10
C LEU A 46 4.14 4.97 -1.36
N ASP A 47 4.95 5.99 -1.65
CA ASP A 47 5.95 5.97 -2.71
C ASP A 47 6.79 4.70 -2.54
N LEU A 48 6.69 3.77 -3.50
CA LEU A 48 7.46 2.53 -3.49
C LEU A 48 8.97 2.79 -3.41
N ARG A 49 9.44 4.00 -3.76
CA ARG A 49 10.84 4.43 -3.56
C ARG A 49 11.21 4.56 -2.08
N GLN A 50 10.24 4.78 -1.20
CA GLN A 50 10.44 4.84 0.25
C GLN A 50 10.30 3.48 0.95
N ASP A 51 9.87 2.44 0.23
CA ASP A 51 9.83 1.09 0.77
C ASP A 51 11.26 0.58 1.04
N PRO A 52 11.57 0.12 2.27
CA PRO A 52 12.87 -0.44 2.59
C PRO A 52 13.32 -1.58 1.68
N LEU A 53 12.38 -2.38 1.14
CA LEU A 53 12.65 -3.46 0.20
C LEU A 53 13.25 -2.92 -1.12
N PHE A 54 12.70 -1.82 -1.63
CA PHE A 54 13.15 -1.20 -2.88
C PHE A 54 14.37 -0.28 -2.72
N GLN A 55 14.76 0.04 -1.47
CA GLN A 55 16.00 0.75 -1.15
C GLN A 55 17.22 -0.17 -0.98
N LEU A 56 17.03 -1.49 -1.05
CA LEU A 56 18.12 -2.44 -0.92
C LEU A 56 19.15 -2.22 -2.05
N LYS A 57 20.39 -1.94 -1.65
CA LYS A 57 21.50 -1.88 -2.62
C LYS A 57 21.77 -3.28 -3.16
N PRO A 58 21.94 -3.44 -4.47
CA PRO A 58 22.28 -4.73 -5.04
C PRO A 58 23.61 -5.22 -4.45
N VAL A 59 23.61 -6.45 -3.93
CA VAL A 59 24.83 -7.10 -3.47
C VAL A 59 25.63 -7.48 -4.71
N ARG A 60 26.80 -6.85 -4.88
CA ARG A 60 27.72 -7.22 -5.96
C ARG A 60 28.45 -8.51 -5.55
N PHE A 61 28.09 -9.61 -6.20
CA PHE A 61 28.87 -10.84 -6.12
C PHE A 61 30.27 -10.61 -6.70
N LYS A 62 31.29 -11.19 -6.06
CA LYS A 62 32.69 -11.10 -6.53
C LYS A 62 32.90 -11.81 -7.88
N GLU A 63 32.00 -12.73 -8.22
CA GLU A 63 32.00 -13.49 -9.45
C GLU A 63 30.82 -13.10 -10.34
N LYS A 64 31.01 -13.13 -11.66
CA LYS A 64 29.94 -12.92 -12.63
C LYS A 64 29.06 -14.17 -12.69
N ILE A 65 28.03 -14.20 -11.86
CA ILE A 65 27.05 -15.28 -11.86
C ILE A 65 25.94 -14.92 -12.85
N ARG A 66 25.66 -15.81 -13.80
CA ARG A 66 24.48 -15.67 -14.67
C ARG A 66 23.23 -15.91 -13.84
N VAL A 67 22.19 -15.09 -14.04
CA VAL A 67 20.92 -15.21 -13.29
C VAL A 67 20.35 -16.63 -13.37
N SER A 68 20.47 -17.29 -14.52
CA SER A 68 20.03 -18.67 -14.74
C SER A 68 20.76 -19.74 -13.90
N GLU A 69 21.88 -19.39 -13.25
CA GLU A 69 22.68 -20.29 -12.43
C GLU A 69 22.54 -20.03 -10.92
N ILE A 70 21.85 -18.95 -10.53
CA ILE A 70 21.71 -18.54 -9.12
C ILE A 70 21.03 -19.64 -8.30
N ASP A 71 19.91 -20.19 -8.79
CA ASP A 71 19.15 -21.22 -8.07
C ASP A 71 20.00 -22.48 -7.84
N ARG A 72 20.77 -22.90 -8.85
CA ARG A 72 21.69 -24.04 -8.76
C ARG A 72 22.78 -23.80 -7.72
N LEU A 73 23.27 -22.57 -7.61
CA LEU A 73 24.39 -22.21 -6.74
C LEU A 73 23.96 -22.05 -5.28
N LEU A 74 22.75 -21.51 -5.04
CA LEU A 74 22.21 -21.29 -3.69
C LEU A 74 21.54 -22.53 -3.09
N TYR A 75 20.80 -23.28 -3.90
CA TYR A 75 19.97 -24.39 -3.40
C TYR A 75 20.49 -25.77 -3.80
N GLY A 76 21.53 -25.84 -4.63
CA GLY A 76 22.03 -27.07 -5.21
C GLY A 76 21.11 -27.60 -6.32
N SER A 77 21.69 -28.29 -7.30
CA SER A 77 20.89 -29.10 -8.22
C SER A 77 20.21 -30.20 -7.40
N LYS A 78 18.87 -30.22 -7.36
CA LYS A 78 18.16 -31.47 -7.06
C LYS A 78 18.49 -32.51 -8.13
#